data_AF-A0A923J6A7-F1
#
_entry.id   AF-A0A923J6A7-F1
#
_cell.length_a   1.000
_cell.length_b   1.000
_cell.length_c   1.000
_cell.angle_alpha   90.00
_cell.angle_beta   90.00
_cell.angle_gamma   90.00
#
_symmetry.space_group_name_H-M   'P 1'
#
loop_
_entity.id
_entity.type
_entity.pdbx_description
1 polymer ?
#
loop_
_entity_poly.entity_id
_entity_poly.type
_entity_poly.pdbx_seq_one_letter_code
_entity_poly.pdbx_strand_id
1 'polypeptide(L)'
;MFLIAGVQPKTRRLDENPKRCPACGLAQAYTTRVDQYLSLFFIPLIRVKQGTPFLLCEGCQRPVDDFQAPVQETSTSRSLAVCVACKRTFDGSFKYCPHCGQRA
;
A
#
# COMPACT_ATOMS: atom_id res chain seq x y z
N MET A 1 35.19 16.07 -4.74
CA MET A 1 34.92 14.75 -4.14
C MET A 1 33.42 14.61 -3.99
N PHE A 2 32.78 13.71 -4.75
CA PHE A 2 31.33 13.46 -4.65
C PHE A 2 31.11 12.24 -3.75
N LEU A 3 30.38 12.41 -2.66
CA LEU A 3 29.94 11.31 -1.79
C LEU A 3 28.54 10.89 -2.24
N ILE A 4 28.41 9.66 -2.76
CA ILE A 4 27.11 9.09 -3.11
C ILE A 4 26.67 8.23 -1.92
N ALA A 5 25.67 8.72 -1.18
CA ALA A 5 25.03 8.01 -0.09
C ALA A 5 23.58 7.70 -0.49
N GLY A 6 23.10 6.52 -0.15
CA GLY A 6 21.74 6.06 -0.43
C GLY A 6 21.19 5.22 0.70
N VAL A 7 19.87 5.03 0.70
CA VAL A 7 19.20 4.15 1.64
C VAL A 7 18.51 3.05 0.85
N GLN A 8 18.88 1.79 1.10
CA GLN A 8 18.39 0.64 0.33
C GLN A 8 17.57 -0.32 1.21
N PRO A 9 16.34 -0.67 0.80
CA PRO A 9 15.56 -1.70 1.48
C PRO A 9 16.07 -3.09 1.10
N LYS A 10 16.20 -3.97 2.09
CA LYS A 10 16.61 -5.37 1.91
C LYS A 10 15.58 -6.31 2.53
N THR A 11 14.87 -7.04 1.69
CA THR A 11 13.89 -8.05 2.13
C THR A 11 14.60 -9.35 2.50
N ARG A 12 14.32 -9.89 3.67
CA ARG A 12 14.78 -11.19 4.14
C ARG A 12 13.60 -12.03 4.62
N ARG A 13 13.63 -13.32 4.30
CA ARG A 13 12.71 -14.31 4.87
C ARG A 13 13.22 -14.65 6.28
N LEU A 14 12.35 -14.53 7.28
CA LEU A 14 12.66 -14.92 8.66
C LEU A 14 12.29 -16.38 8.92
N ASP A 15 11.18 -16.85 8.34
CA ASP A 15 10.68 -18.20 8.54
C ASP A 15 10.64 -18.96 7.22
N GLU A 16 11.15 -20.19 7.23
CA GLU A 16 10.99 -21.15 6.12
C GLU A 16 9.69 -21.96 6.22
N ASN A 17 8.94 -21.83 7.32
CA ASN A 17 7.70 -22.55 7.51
C ASN A 17 6.53 -21.84 6.78
N PRO A 18 5.97 -22.43 5.71
CA PRO A 18 4.90 -21.79 4.96
C PRO A 18 3.61 -21.78 5.76
N LYS A 19 3.05 -20.58 5.97
CA LYS A 19 1.73 -20.38 6.55
C LYS A 19 0.67 -20.30 5.46
N ARG A 20 -0.57 -20.62 5.83
CA ARG A 20 -1.74 -20.47 4.96
C ARG A 20 -2.05 -18.98 4.78
N CYS A 21 -2.09 -18.51 3.54
CA CYS A 21 -2.45 -17.13 3.21
C CYS A 21 -3.96 -16.91 3.39
N PRO A 22 -4.41 -15.85 4.10
CA PRO A 22 -5.83 -15.55 4.25
C PRO A 22 -6.50 -15.07 2.94
N ALA A 23 -5.70 -14.61 1.97
CA ALA A 23 -6.20 -14.06 0.70
C ALA A 23 -6.51 -15.13 -0.35
N CYS A 24 -5.62 -16.12 -0.49
CA CYS A 24 -5.73 -17.17 -1.51
C CYS A 24 -5.89 -18.59 -0.95
N GLY A 25 -5.78 -18.78 0.37
CA GLY A 25 -5.92 -20.10 1.02
C GLY A 25 -4.74 -21.06 0.83
N LEU A 26 -3.73 -20.69 0.04
CA LEU A 26 -2.54 -21.51 -0.21
C LEU A 26 -1.50 -21.39 0.92
N ALA A 27 -0.80 -22.48 1.21
CA ALA A 27 0.30 -22.53 2.19
C ALA A 27 1.61 -22.04 1.55
N GLN A 28 1.66 -20.75 1.22
CA GLN A 28 2.82 -20.09 0.58
C GLN A 28 3.04 -18.67 1.12
N ALA A 29 2.54 -18.39 2.33
CA ALA A 29 2.80 -17.14 3.03
C ALA A 29 4.00 -17.32 3.97
N TYR A 30 5.03 -16.51 3.78
CA TYR A 30 6.27 -16.56 4.56
C TYR A 30 6.39 -15.32 5.42
N THR A 31 6.88 -15.46 6.65
CA THR A 31 7.23 -14.30 7.48
C THR A 31 8.47 -13.65 6.89
N THR A 32 8.32 -12.44 6.35
CA THR A 32 9.40 -11.67 5.75
C THR A 32 9.57 -10.35 6.47
N ARG A 33 10.74 -9.76 6.34
CA ARG A 33 11.08 -8.49 6.96
C ARG A 33 11.89 -7.65 5.99
N VAL A 34 11.60 -6.36 5.92
CA VAL A 34 12.35 -5.40 5.12
C VAL A 34 13.21 -4.54 6.03
N ASP A 35 14.52 -4.64 5.90
CA ASP A 35 15.45 -3.83 6.69
C ASP A 35 16.09 -2.75 5.84
N GLN A 36 16.29 -1.59 6.44
CA GLN A 36 16.82 -0.42 5.78
C GLN A 36 18.32 -0.32 6.05
N TYR A 37 19.14 -0.33 4.99
CA TYR A 37 20.59 -0.19 5.07
C TYR A 37 21.03 1.16 4.48
N LEU A 38 21.97 1.83 5.15
CA LEU A 38 22.66 2.99 4.61
C LEU A 38 23.81 2.48 3.73
N SER A 39 23.75 2.81 2.44
CA SER A 39 24.81 2.53 1.49
C SER A 39 25.67 3.78 1.26
N LEU A 40 26.98 3.60 1.26
CA LEU A 40 27.95 4.62 0.86
C LEU A 40 28.76 4.03 -0.28
N PHE A 41 28.83 4.72 -1.43
CA PHE A 41 29.45 4.17 -2.64
C PHE A 41 28.94 2.77 -3.01
N PHE A 42 27.63 2.55 -2.93
CA PHE A 42 26.96 1.26 -3.23
C PHE A 42 27.30 0.10 -2.28
N ILE A 43 28.16 0.31 -1.27
CA ILE A 43 28.46 -0.70 -0.26
C ILE A 43 27.48 -0.50 0.92
N PRO A 44 26.63 -1.47 1.27
CA PRO A 44 25.75 -1.38 2.43
C PRO A 44 26.58 -1.52 3.72
N LEU A 45 26.86 -0.41 4.39
CA LEU A 45 27.76 -0.38 5.54
C LEU A 45 27.03 -0.65 6.87
N ILE A 46 25.90 0.04 7.09
CA ILE A 46 25.25 0.07 8.41
C ILE A 46 23.74 -0.14 8.24
N ARG A 47 23.15 -1.03 9.06
CA ARG A 47 21.70 -1.19 9.18
C ARG A 47 21.15 -0.04 10.01
N VAL A 48 20.30 0.81 9.43
CA VAL A 48 19.79 2.03 10.07
C VAL A 48 18.44 1.80 10.75
N LYS A 49 17.56 1.04 10.11
CA LYS A 49 16.24 0.71 10.63
C LYS A 49 15.91 -0.75 10.37
N GLN A 50 15.36 -1.38 11.39
CA GLN A 50 14.85 -2.74 11.31
C GLN A 50 13.35 -2.65 11.04
N GLY A 51 12.86 -3.22 9.93
CA GLY A 51 11.42 -3.18 9.62
C GLY A 51 10.62 -4.10 10.53
N THR A 52 9.29 -4.00 10.50
CA THR A 52 8.42 -4.98 11.15
C THR A 52 8.36 -6.26 10.32
N PRO A 53 8.31 -7.44 10.95
CA PRO A 53 8.06 -8.68 10.24
C PRO A 53 6.60 -8.69 9.76
N PHE A 54 6.39 -8.93 8.47
CA PHE A 54 5.09 -9.06 7.84
C PHE A 54 4.99 -10.37 7.05
N LEU A 55 3.79 -10.91 6.94
CA LEU A 55 3.55 -12.10 6.14
C LEU A 55 3.49 -11.73 4.66
N LEU A 56 4.32 -12.35 3.81
CA LEU A 56 4.31 -12.15 2.36
C LEU A 56 3.91 -13.45 1.67
N CYS A 57 2.83 -13.40 0.89
CA CYS A 57 2.41 -14.52 0.06
C CYS A 57 3.08 -14.46 -1.31
N GLU A 58 3.79 -15.51 -1.72
CA GLU A 58 4.47 -15.53 -3.04
C GLU A 58 3.49 -15.48 -4.21
N GLY A 59 2.34 -16.14 -4.10
CA GLY A 59 1.35 -16.13 -5.20
C GLY A 59 0.54 -14.85 -5.27
N CYS A 60 0.25 -14.19 -4.15
CA CYS A 60 -0.46 -12.91 -4.16
C CYS A 60 0.48 -11.71 -4.35
N GLN A 61 1.78 -11.87 -4.08
CA GLN A 61 2.81 -10.83 -4.09
C GLN A 61 2.43 -9.57 -3.30
N ARG A 62 1.59 -9.73 -2.27
CA ARG A 62 1.12 -8.65 -1.41
C ARG A 62 1.43 -8.97 0.06
N PRO A 63 1.87 -7.97 0.85
CA PRO A 63 2.01 -8.13 2.29
C PRO A 63 0.62 -8.34 2.92
N VAL A 64 0.55 -9.24 3.89
CA VAL A 64 -0.71 -9.64 4.51
C VAL A 64 -1.20 -8.62 5.55
N ASP A 65 -0.33 -7.69 5.96
CA ASP A 65 -0.73 -6.54 6.80
C ASP A 65 -1.74 -5.64 6.07
N ASP A 66 -1.76 -5.62 4.73
CA ASP A 66 -2.77 -4.90 3.94
C ASP A 66 -4.16 -5.56 3.99
N PHE A 67 -4.31 -6.75 4.59
CA PHE A 67 -5.63 -7.36 4.83
C PHE A 67 -6.27 -6.89 6.13
N GLN A 68 -5.59 -6.08 6.93
CA GLN A 68 -6.30 -5.15 7.78
C GLN A 68 -6.98 -4.18 6.82
N ALA A 69 -8.30 -4.35 6.67
CA ALA A 69 -9.16 -3.53 5.83
C ALA A 69 -8.62 -2.11 5.83
N PRO A 70 -8.42 -1.45 4.67
CA PRO A 70 -8.02 -0.07 4.67
C PRO A 70 -9.08 0.64 5.50
N VAL A 71 -8.74 1.02 6.73
CA VAL A 71 -9.50 2.00 7.46
C VAL A 71 -9.22 3.23 6.63
N GLN A 72 -10.09 3.44 5.65
CA GLN A 72 -10.16 4.64 4.86
C GLN A 72 -10.50 5.74 5.87
N GLU A 73 -9.46 6.23 6.56
CA GLU A 73 -9.44 7.49 7.27
C GLU A 73 -9.45 8.58 6.21
N THR A 74 -10.57 8.68 5.50
CA THR A 74 -11.01 9.83 4.73
C THR A 74 -12.53 9.78 4.71
N SER A 75 -13.12 9.79 5.90
CA SER A 75 -14.43 10.40 6.14
C SER A 75 -14.33 11.92 5.95
N THR A 76 -13.84 12.37 4.79
CA THR A 76 -14.37 13.60 4.23
C THR A 76 -15.77 13.21 3.78
N SER A 77 -16.78 13.70 4.49
CA SER A 77 -18.17 13.65 4.08
C SER A 77 -18.30 14.09 2.62
N ARG A 78 -18.22 13.14 1.68
CA ARG A 78 -18.55 13.39 0.28
C ARG A 78 -20.02 13.76 0.26
N SER A 79 -20.29 15.05 0.18
CA SER A 79 -21.62 15.59 -0.03
C SER A 79 -22.10 15.13 -1.40
N LEU A 80 -22.81 14.00 -1.42
CA LEU A 80 -23.49 13.49 -2.61
C LEU A 80 -24.54 14.52 -3.04
N ALA A 81 -24.36 15.10 -4.22
CA ALA A 81 -25.30 16.02 -4.85
C ALA A 81 -26.18 15.26 -5.85
N VAL A 82 -27.42 15.72 -6.04
CA VAL A 82 -28.34 15.19 -7.05
C VAL A 82 -28.46 16.21 -8.17
N CYS A 83 -28.18 15.80 -9.41
CA CYS A 83 -28.32 16.70 -10.54
C CYS A 83 -29.80 16.99 -10.83
N VAL A 84 -30.17 18.27 -10.95
CA VAL A 84 -31.56 18.69 -11.23
C VAL A 84 -32.05 18.22 -12.61
N ALA A 85 -31.17 18.15 -13.62
CA ALA A 85 -31.55 17.73 -14.97
C ALA A 85 -31.68 16.22 -15.15
N CYS A 86 -30.65 15.45 -14.78
CA CYS A 86 -30.64 14.01 -15.04
C CYS A 86 -31.07 13.17 -13.83
N LYS A 87 -31.29 13.80 -12.67
CA LYS A 87 -31.68 13.17 -11.40
C LYS A 87 -30.73 12.07 -10.91
N ARG A 88 -29.50 12.04 -11.44
CA ARG A 88 -28.45 11.12 -11.00
C ARG A 88 -27.66 11.74 -9.85
N THR A 89 -27.28 10.90 -8.90
CA THR A 89 -26.39 11.23 -7.78
C THR A 89 -24.95 11.29 -8.27
N PHE A 90 -24.19 12.29 -7.84
CA PHE A 90 -22.77 12.42 -8.12
C PHE A 90 -22.05 13.10 -6.95
N ASP A 91 -20.73 13.07 -6.96
CA ASP A 91 -19.91 13.71 -5.94
C ASP A 91 -19.99 15.25 -6.06
N GLY A 92 -20.36 15.95 -4.98
CA GLY A 92 -20.50 17.42 -4.96
C GLY A 92 -19.19 18.18 -5.19
N SER A 93 -18.04 17.51 -5.26
CA SER A 93 -16.77 18.11 -5.69
C SER A 93 -16.73 18.48 -7.18
N PHE A 94 -17.62 17.92 -8.02
CA PHE A 94 -17.67 18.23 -9.44
C PHE A 94 -18.49 19.50 -9.73
N LYS A 95 -17.89 20.47 -10.44
CA LYS A 95 -18.55 21.72 -10.87
C LYS A 95 -19.68 21.50 -11.89
N TYR A 96 -19.61 20.40 -12.63
CA TYR A 96 -20.60 19.99 -13.62
C TYR A 96 -20.94 18.52 -13.40
N CYS A 97 -22.19 18.14 -13.64
CA CYS A 97 -22.65 16.76 -13.55
C CYS A 97 -21.92 15.89 -14.60
N PRO A 98 -21.23 14.81 -14.19
CA PRO A 98 -20.48 13.95 -15.12
C PRO A 98 -21.39 13.15 -16.07
N HIS A 99 -22.69 13.07 -15.79
CA HIS A 99 -23.63 12.31 -16.61
C HIS A 99 -24.29 13.13 -17.72
N CYS A 100 -24.45 14.45 -17.53
CA CYS A 100 -25.19 15.30 -18.47
C CYS A 100 -24.52 16.65 -18.77
N GLY A 101 -23.40 16.98 -18.12
CA GLY A 101 -22.65 18.22 -18.34
C GLY A 101 -23.31 19.49 -17.79
N GLN A 102 -24.49 19.41 -17.18
CA GLN A 102 -25.11 20.58 -16.55
C GLN A 102 -24.36 21.00 -15.29
N ARG A 103 -24.36 22.31 -15.00
CA ARG A 103 -23.77 22.85 -13.78
C ARG A 103 -24.52 22.30 -12.56
N ALA A 104 -23.74 21.83 -11.58
CA ALA A 104 -24.25 21.32 -10.31
C ALA A 104 -25.07 22.38 -9.56
#